data_AF-A0A2W7A9K1-F1
#
_entry.id   AF-A0A2W7A9K1-F1
#
_cell.length_a   1.000
_cell.length_b   1.000
_cell.length_c   1.000
_cell.angle_alpha   90.00
_cell.angle_beta   90.00
_cell.angle_gamma   90.00
#
_symmetry.space_group_name_H-M   'P 1'
#
loop_
_entity.id
_entity.type
_entity.pdbx_description
1 polymer ?
#
loop_
_entity_poly.entity_id
_entity_poly.type
_entity_poly.pdbx_seq_one_letter_code
_entity_poly.pdbx_strand_id
1 'polypeptide(L)'
;MLNPATNQPWFFQHVALGGAAGSGTFEAPFSTVQDGLTATRGDRNDIVYVQSGTNPGIPAFTIPANVQVLSTGVTQQIQTVQQGLTTLPLSGSGVLPRVTGTITLGNSTTLAGFNITPPIGNVGILASGVQNITIRQNQVSVNGNETAGIRLQNVTGTATIIGNTVATTGDSFLTLPIGAQGILVESNNAALNQLTLTGNTVTTRGTDAYGILIYPNNNSSITTAAVLGNTVTTIGNFAHGIFIAPNNNSSIATATLSGNTVNSIGDFADGIRVIPDNNSSITTATISGNTVRTTGANANGIYTELRVGSSLPSLTLTNNQIPQSGFNNVLIANFGGQTLCASIRGNFAQNPAGGGVNFDLLSGVAAFRVIDLPNLNTNNNGGTFRYDFVALPTANYVNVPSCP
;
A
#
# COMPACT_ATOMS: atom_id res chain seq x y z
N MET A 1 -25.60 9.28 -20.99
CA MET A 1 -24.98 9.95 -19.82
C MET A 1 -23.68 10.60 -20.27
N LEU A 2 -23.41 11.85 -19.90
CA LEU A 2 -22.18 12.55 -20.31
C LEU A 2 -21.08 12.40 -19.25
N ASN A 3 -19.85 12.15 -19.70
CA ASN A 3 -18.64 12.14 -18.90
C ASN A 3 -18.26 13.59 -18.48
N PRO A 4 -18.16 13.90 -17.18
CA PRO A 4 -17.79 15.23 -16.70
C PRO A 4 -16.40 15.70 -17.14
N ALA A 5 -15.47 14.78 -17.42
CA ALA A 5 -14.10 15.13 -17.80
C ALA A 5 -13.97 15.62 -19.26
N THR A 6 -14.87 15.18 -20.14
CA THR A 6 -14.80 15.43 -21.59
C THR A 6 -16.04 16.15 -22.13
N ASN A 7 -17.12 16.18 -21.34
CA ASN A 7 -18.46 16.60 -21.74
C ASN A 7 -19.02 15.83 -22.95
N GLN A 8 -18.54 14.60 -23.18
CA GLN A 8 -18.99 13.70 -24.24
C GLN A 8 -19.72 12.47 -23.67
N PRO A 9 -20.54 11.74 -24.45
CA PRO A 9 -21.24 10.55 -23.96
C PRO A 9 -20.27 9.48 -23.45
N TRP A 10 -20.65 8.78 -22.37
CA TRP A 10 -20.05 7.50 -22.02
C TRP A 10 -20.43 6.44 -23.07
N PHE A 11 -19.46 5.63 -23.48
CA PHE A 11 -19.62 4.52 -24.40
C PHE A 11 -19.31 3.20 -23.70
N PHE A 12 -20.25 2.26 -23.76
CA PHE A 12 -20.14 0.97 -23.08
C PHE A 12 -19.90 -0.15 -24.08
N GLN A 13 -18.88 -0.95 -23.82
CA GLN A 13 -18.66 -2.23 -24.47
C GLN A 13 -19.08 -3.33 -23.50
N HIS A 14 -20.28 -3.87 -23.69
CA HIS A 14 -20.82 -4.92 -22.83
C HIS A 14 -20.18 -6.26 -23.15
N VAL A 15 -19.76 -6.98 -22.12
CA VAL A 15 -19.18 -8.31 -22.22
C VAL A 15 -19.97 -9.26 -21.33
N ALA A 16 -20.45 -10.37 -21.88
CA ALA A 16 -21.07 -11.48 -21.15
C ALA A 16 -20.28 -12.76 -21.41
N LEU A 17 -19.48 -13.17 -20.43
CA LEU A 17 -18.44 -14.18 -20.66
C LEU A 17 -19.03 -15.55 -21.02
N GLY A 18 -18.44 -16.16 -22.05
CA GLY A 18 -18.80 -17.50 -22.53
C GLY A 18 -20.19 -17.60 -23.15
N GLY A 19 -20.80 -16.47 -23.51
CA GLY A 19 -21.96 -16.40 -24.41
C GLY A 19 -21.56 -16.46 -25.88
N ALA A 20 -22.54 -16.30 -26.78
CA ALA A 20 -22.29 -16.12 -28.21
C ALA A 20 -21.60 -14.77 -28.48
N ALA A 21 -20.78 -14.69 -29.52
CA ALA A 21 -20.15 -13.43 -29.92
C ALA A 21 -21.21 -12.44 -30.42
N GLY A 22 -21.26 -11.26 -29.80
CA GLY A 22 -22.14 -10.15 -30.19
C GLY A 22 -21.37 -8.92 -30.68
N SER A 23 -22.04 -7.76 -30.68
CA SER A 23 -21.52 -6.47 -31.17
C SER A 23 -21.06 -5.53 -30.05
N GLY A 24 -21.09 -5.96 -28.78
CA GLY A 24 -20.74 -5.14 -27.62
C GLY A 24 -21.87 -4.27 -27.08
N THR A 25 -23.07 -4.39 -27.65
CA THR A 25 -24.29 -3.76 -27.13
C THR A 25 -24.82 -4.52 -25.91
N PHE A 26 -25.76 -3.94 -25.16
CA PHE A 26 -26.38 -4.62 -24.03
C PHE A 26 -27.15 -5.88 -24.47
N GLU A 27 -27.86 -5.78 -25.60
CA GLU A 27 -28.68 -6.86 -26.16
C GLU A 27 -27.84 -7.92 -26.89
N ALA A 28 -26.67 -7.54 -27.43
CA ALA A 28 -25.72 -8.44 -28.08
C ALA A 28 -24.30 -8.18 -27.55
N PRO A 29 -23.97 -8.60 -26.30
CA PRO A 29 -22.67 -8.36 -25.69
C PRO A 29 -21.57 -9.19 -26.36
N PHE A 30 -20.32 -8.74 -26.24
CA PHE A 30 -19.17 -9.57 -26.59
C PHE A 30 -19.04 -10.78 -25.65
N SER A 31 -18.43 -11.86 -26.13
CA SER A 31 -18.21 -13.07 -25.33
C SER A 31 -16.87 -13.08 -24.58
N THR A 32 -15.95 -12.19 -24.93
CA THR A 32 -14.62 -12.06 -24.31
C THR A 32 -14.30 -10.61 -23.93
N VAL A 33 -13.42 -10.46 -22.92
CA VAL A 33 -12.91 -9.13 -22.53
C VAL A 33 -12.05 -8.52 -23.63
N GLN A 34 -11.28 -9.35 -24.36
CA GLN A 34 -10.38 -8.87 -25.42
C GLN A 34 -11.15 -8.22 -26.57
N ASP A 35 -12.30 -8.78 -26.97
CA ASP A 35 -13.15 -8.18 -28.01
C ASP A 35 -13.70 -6.83 -27.53
N GLY A 36 -14.16 -6.76 -26.28
CA GLY A 36 -14.62 -5.52 -25.66
C GLY A 36 -13.53 -4.44 -25.61
N LEU A 37 -12.29 -4.81 -25.29
CA LEU A 37 -11.14 -3.88 -25.29
C LEU A 37 -10.77 -3.43 -26.71
N THR A 38 -10.83 -4.33 -27.68
CA THR A 38 -10.51 -4.03 -29.09
C THR A 38 -11.52 -3.04 -29.69
N ALA A 39 -12.76 -3.04 -29.21
CA ALA A 39 -13.80 -2.10 -29.63
C ALA A 39 -13.71 -0.70 -28.99
N THR A 40 -12.76 -0.46 -28.07
CA THR A 40 -12.61 0.84 -27.41
C THR A 40 -11.93 1.87 -28.33
N ARG A 41 -12.25 3.15 -28.12
CA ARG A 41 -11.71 4.30 -28.86
C ARG A 41 -10.53 4.96 -28.13
N GLY A 42 -10.41 4.73 -26.80
CA GLY A 42 -9.31 5.25 -25.98
C GLY A 42 -9.40 6.75 -25.71
N ASP A 43 -10.60 7.33 -25.85
CA ASP A 43 -10.87 8.78 -25.79
C ASP A 43 -11.28 9.28 -24.41
N ARG A 44 -11.09 8.45 -23.36
CA ARG A 44 -11.53 8.68 -21.96
C ARG A 44 -13.01 8.50 -21.71
N ASN A 45 -13.79 8.09 -22.71
CA ASN A 45 -15.23 7.86 -22.59
C ASN A 45 -15.62 6.38 -22.66
N ASP A 46 -14.67 5.46 -22.82
CA ASP A 46 -14.97 4.05 -22.97
C ASP A 46 -14.96 3.28 -21.64
N ILE A 47 -15.99 2.45 -21.46
CA ILE A 47 -16.14 1.52 -20.35
C ILE A 47 -16.36 0.12 -20.93
N VAL A 48 -15.45 -0.81 -20.66
CA VAL A 48 -15.70 -2.24 -20.87
C VAL A 48 -16.41 -2.78 -19.63
N TYR A 49 -17.67 -3.18 -19.79
CA TYR A 49 -18.55 -3.58 -18.68
C TYR A 49 -18.82 -5.08 -18.69
N VAL A 50 -18.22 -5.80 -17.74
CA VAL A 50 -18.06 -7.27 -17.78
C VAL A 50 -19.01 -7.96 -16.82
N GLN A 51 -19.95 -8.73 -17.36
CA GLN A 51 -20.79 -9.68 -16.64
C GLN A 51 -20.09 -11.04 -16.54
N SER A 52 -20.29 -11.73 -15.42
CA SER A 52 -19.64 -13.02 -15.16
C SER A 52 -20.03 -14.11 -16.17
N GLY A 53 -21.27 -14.13 -16.68
CA GLY A 53 -21.74 -15.16 -17.61
C GLY A 53 -21.41 -16.58 -17.11
N THR A 54 -20.93 -17.46 -18.00
CA THR A 54 -20.42 -18.80 -17.63
C THR A 54 -18.97 -18.77 -17.14
N ASN A 55 -18.24 -17.68 -17.40
CA ASN A 55 -16.88 -17.41 -16.93
C ASN A 55 -15.88 -18.57 -17.17
N PRO A 56 -15.54 -18.89 -18.44
CA PRO A 56 -14.58 -19.96 -18.74
C PRO A 56 -13.15 -19.68 -18.25
N GLY A 57 -12.91 -18.49 -17.67
CA GLY A 57 -11.60 -17.95 -17.34
C GLY A 57 -11.18 -16.89 -18.36
N ILE A 58 -10.96 -15.67 -17.89
CA ILE A 58 -10.44 -14.57 -18.71
C ILE A 58 -8.91 -14.70 -18.76
N PRO A 59 -8.27 -14.82 -19.93
CA PRO A 59 -6.81 -14.87 -20.04
C PRO A 59 -6.17 -13.53 -19.63
N ALA A 60 -4.84 -13.43 -19.68
CA ALA A 60 -4.15 -12.16 -19.49
C ALA A 60 -4.61 -11.12 -20.55
N PHE A 61 -4.69 -9.84 -20.15
CA PHE A 61 -5.04 -8.76 -21.05
C PHE A 61 -4.41 -7.43 -20.60
N THR A 62 -4.36 -6.48 -21.54
CA THR A 62 -3.89 -5.11 -21.28
C THR A 62 -5.03 -4.13 -21.48
N ILE A 63 -5.24 -3.24 -20.50
CA ILE A 63 -6.23 -2.16 -20.61
C ILE A 63 -5.59 -0.99 -21.37
N PRO A 64 -6.14 -0.57 -22.52
CA PRO A 64 -5.65 0.60 -23.24
C PRO A 64 -5.74 1.87 -22.41
N ALA A 65 -4.95 2.89 -22.77
CA ALA A 65 -5.02 4.17 -22.12
C ALA A 65 -6.44 4.77 -22.17
N ASN A 66 -6.82 5.47 -21.10
CA ASN A 66 -8.10 6.14 -20.93
C ASN A 66 -9.34 5.22 -20.98
N VAL A 67 -9.17 3.91 -20.76
CA VAL A 67 -10.27 2.95 -20.71
C VAL A 67 -10.54 2.53 -19.27
N GLN A 68 -11.82 2.35 -18.93
CA GLN A 68 -12.22 1.72 -17.68
C GLN A 68 -12.69 0.29 -17.95
N VAL A 69 -12.28 -0.65 -17.11
CA VAL A 69 -12.75 -2.04 -17.13
C VAL A 69 -13.40 -2.35 -15.80
N LEU A 70 -14.72 -2.48 -15.83
CA LEU A 70 -15.56 -2.59 -14.64
C LEU A 70 -16.35 -3.89 -14.73
N SER A 71 -16.40 -4.68 -13.67
CA SER A 71 -17.28 -5.84 -13.61
C SER A 71 -18.63 -5.52 -12.99
N THR A 72 -19.61 -6.40 -13.19
CA THR A 72 -20.90 -6.35 -12.48
C THR A 72 -20.83 -6.90 -11.05
N GLY A 73 -19.73 -7.54 -10.65
CA GLY A 73 -19.66 -8.27 -9.39
C GLY A 73 -19.72 -7.39 -8.14
N VAL A 74 -19.18 -6.17 -8.22
CA VAL A 74 -19.30 -5.15 -7.17
C VAL A 74 -20.19 -4.01 -7.63
N THR A 75 -20.73 -3.22 -6.70
CA THR A 75 -21.49 -2.01 -7.07
C THR A 75 -20.58 -1.04 -7.81
N GLN A 76 -20.98 -0.66 -9.01
CA GLN A 76 -20.22 0.24 -9.86
C GLN A 76 -20.95 1.57 -9.95
N GLN A 77 -20.20 2.65 -9.80
CA GLN A 77 -20.73 3.99 -9.95
C GLN A 77 -19.81 4.81 -10.86
N ILE A 78 -20.41 5.65 -11.69
CA ILE A 78 -19.72 6.56 -12.58
C ILE A 78 -20.21 7.98 -12.34
N GLN A 79 -19.34 8.95 -12.54
CA GLN A 79 -19.72 10.36 -12.51
C GLN A 79 -20.36 10.74 -13.84
N THR A 80 -21.44 11.52 -13.78
CA THR A 80 -22.17 12.03 -14.94
C THR A 80 -22.47 13.52 -14.75
N VAL A 81 -22.49 14.28 -15.86
CA VAL A 81 -22.82 15.71 -15.81
C VAL A 81 -24.26 15.93 -15.32
N GLN A 82 -25.17 15.04 -15.70
CA GLN A 82 -26.61 15.23 -15.47
C GLN A 82 -27.07 14.88 -14.06
N GLN A 83 -26.48 13.85 -13.44
CA GLN A 83 -27.00 13.26 -12.20
C GLN A 83 -25.92 13.11 -11.13
N GLY A 84 -24.69 13.58 -11.38
CA GLY A 84 -23.55 13.31 -10.51
C GLY A 84 -23.23 11.82 -10.50
N LEU A 85 -23.11 11.23 -9.32
CA LEU A 85 -22.75 9.83 -9.16
C LEU A 85 -23.94 8.91 -9.51
N THR A 86 -23.81 8.15 -10.59
CA THR A 86 -24.83 7.22 -11.08
C THR A 86 -24.36 5.77 -10.92
N THR A 87 -25.18 4.94 -10.28
CA THR A 87 -24.93 3.49 -10.16
C THR A 87 -25.26 2.79 -11.49
N LEU A 88 -24.34 1.95 -11.97
CA LEU A 88 -24.54 1.18 -13.19
C LEU A 88 -25.53 0.04 -12.96
N PRO A 89 -26.48 -0.19 -13.90
CA PRO A 89 -27.40 -1.33 -13.85
C PRO A 89 -26.66 -2.66 -13.75
N LEU A 90 -27.25 -3.63 -13.05
CA LEU A 90 -26.69 -4.98 -12.83
C LEU A 90 -25.40 -5.05 -11.99
N SER A 91 -24.85 -3.91 -11.56
CA SER A 91 -23.71 -3.92 -10.64
C SER A 91 -24.09 -4.41 -9.24
N GLY A 92 -23.11 -4.94 -8.51
CA GLY A 92 -23.33 -5.50 -7.17
C GLY A 92 -23.90 -6.93 -7.19
N SER A 93 -23.68 -7.70 -8.26
CA SER A 93 -24.21 -9.07 -8.37
C SER A 93 -23.58 -10.06 -7.36
N GLY A 94 -22.45 -9.69 -6.75
CA GLY A 94 -21.67 -10.56 -5.84
C GLY A 94 -20.80 -11.58 -6.58
N VAL A 95 -20.95 -11.74 -7.90
CA VAL A 95 -20.18 -12.71 -8.70
C VAL A 95 -19.09 -11.99 -9.48
N LEU A 96 -17.84 -12.15 -9.03
CA LEU A 96 -16.68 -11.55 -9.68
C LEU A 96 -16.23 -12.40 -10.90
N PRO A 97 -16.09 -11.80 -12.10
CA PRO A 97 -15.44 -12.48 -13.22
C PRO A 97 -14.02 -12.91 -12.88
N ARG A 98 -13.63 -14.11 -13.34
CA ARG A 98 -12.38 -14.77 -12.97
C ARG A 98 -11.35 -14.53 -14.07
N VAL A 99 -10.24 -13.91 -13.71
CA VAL A 99 -9.08 -13.69 -14.58
C VAL A 99 -7.99 -14.66 -14.17
N THR A 100 -7.50 -15.44 -15.13
CA THR A 100 -6.49 -16.49 -14.92
C THR A 100 -5.10 -16.05 -15.39
N GLY A 101 -4.92 -14.78 -15.76
CA GLY A 101 -3.65 -14.19 -16.18
C GLY A 101 -3.40 -12.83 -15.51
N THR A 102 -2.25 -12.23 -15.81
CA THR A 102 -1.91 -10.88 -15.35
C THR A 102 -2.74 -9.84 -16.08
N ILE A 103 -3.24 -8.86 -15.35
CA ILE A 103 -3.85 -7.66 -15.95
C ILE A 103 -2.82 -6.55 -16.00
N THR A 104 -2.55 -6.02 -17.20
CA THR A 104 -1.65 -4.87 -17.37
C THR A 104 -2.45 -3.59 -17.59
N LEU A 105 -2.12 -2.53 -16.88
CA LEU A 105 -2.83 -1.25 -16.93
C LEU A 105 -2.14 -0.27 -17.90
N GLY A 106 -2.94 0.48 -18.64
CA GLY A 106 -2.52 1.66 -19.39
C GLY A 106 -2.68 2.96 -18.59
N ASN A 107 -2.31 4.09 -19.21
CA ASN A 107 -2.48 5.43 -18.64
C ASN A 107 -3.95 5.77 -18.38
N SER A 108 -4.25 6.46 -17.28
CA SER A 108 -5.60 6.98 -17.00
C SER A 108 -6.68 5.88 -16.98
N THR A 109 -6.35 4.71 -16.46
CA THR A 109 -7.24 3.54 -16.46
C THR A 109 -7.88 3.28 -15.10
N THR A 110 -9.02 2.60 -15.11
CA THR A 110 -9.67 2.07 -13.91
C THR A 110 -9.94 0.58 -14.08
N LEU A 111 -9.57 -0.22 -13.09
CA LEU A 111 -9.89 -1.64 -13.00
C LEU A 111 -10.69 -1.92 -11.73
N ALA A 112 -11.87 -2.55 -11.87
CA ALA A 112 -12.69 -2.85 -10.71
C ALA A 112 -13.53 -4.14 -10.78
N GLY A 113 -13.55 -4.88 -9.66
CA GLY A 113 -14.50 -5.96 -9.41
C GLY A 113 -14.11 -7.33 -9.98
N PHE A 114 -12.83 -7.64 -10.15
CA PHE A 114 -12.39 -8.92 -10.70
C PHE A 114 -11.84 -9.85 -9.62
N ASN A 115 -11.96 -11.17 -9.83
CA ASN A 115 -11.23 -12.19 -9.08
C ASN A 115 -10.05 -12.65 -9.94
N ILE A 116 -8.82 -12.42 -9.50
CA ILE A 116 -7.61 -12.52 -10.30
C ILE A 116 -6.70 -13.57 -9.66
N THR A 117 -6.40 -14.63 -10.40
CA THR A 117 -5.53 -15.74 -9.98
C THR A 117 -4.63 -16.12 -11.15
N PRO A 118 -3.51 -15.40 -11.36
CA PRO A 118 -2.60 -15.69 -12.45
C PRO A 118 -1.83 -17.00 -12.18
N PRO A 119 -1.08 -17.53 -13.17
CA PRO A 119 -0.18 -18.67 -12.95
C PRO A 119 0.88 -18.36 -11.89
N ILE A 120 1.48 -19.40 -11.32
CA ILE A 120 2.54 -19.27 -10.31
C ILE A 120 3.71 -18.44 -10.86
N GLY A 121 4.21 -17.50 -10.06
CA GLY A 121 5.32 -16.61 -10.40
C GLY A 121 4.91 -15.34 -11.14
N ASN A 122 3.65 -15.22 -11.56
CA ASN A 122 3.16 -14.04 -12.26
C ASN A 122 2.54 -13.02 -11.30
N VAL A 123 2.62 -11.74 -11.66
CA VAL A 123 1.93 -10.65 -10.95
C VAL A 123 0.42 -10.71 -11.22
N GLY A 124 -0.39 -10.35 -10.23
CA GLY A 124 -1.84 -10.22 -10.40
C GLY A 124 -2.22 -9.04 -11.29
N ILE A 125 -1.94 -7.83 -10.81
CA ILE A 125 -2.18 -6.56 -11.52
C ILE A 125 -0.87 -5.80 -11.65
N LEU A 126 -0.50 -5.43 -12.87
CA LEU A 126 0.72 -4.69 -13.20
C LEU A 126 0.39 -3.33 -13.80
N ALA A 127 0.91 -2.26 -13.20
CA ALA A 127 1.00 -0.94 -13.81
C ALA A 127 2.49 -0.61 -13.98
N SER A 128 2.97 -0.49 -15.22
CA SER A 128 4.39 -0.27 -15.49
C SER A 128 4.58 0.90 -16.45
N GLY A 129 5.28 1.96 -16.00
CA GLY A 129 5.55 3.15 -16.81
C GLY A 129 4.29 3.92 -17.23
N VAL A 130 3.26 3.92 -16.37
CA VAL A 130 1.96 4.55 -16.65
C VAL A 130 1.63 5.66 -15.66
N GLN A 131 0.60 6.44 -15.95
CA GLN A 131 0.11 7.52 -15.07
C GLN A 131 -1.37 7.35 -14.73
N ASN A 132 -1.78 7.92 -13.61
CA ASN A 132 -3.19 8.14 -13.27
C ASN A 132 -4.04 6.85 -13.24
N ILE A 133 -3.68 5.88 -12.40
CA ILE A 133 -4.36 4.59 -12.33
C ILE A 133 -5.26 4.47 -11.10
N THR A 134 -6.39 3.77 -11.27
CA THR A 134 -7.29 3.39 -10.17
C THR A 134 -7.53 1.88 -10.18
N ILE A 135 -7.25 1.22 -9.07
CA ILE A 135 -7.50 -0.22 -8.86
C ILE A 135 -8.42 -0.35 -7.65
N ARG A 136 -9.64 -0.85 -7.83
CA ARG A 136 -10.58 -0.95 -6.70
C ARG A 136 -11.38 -2.22 -6.64
N GLN A 137 -11.62 -2.70 -5.42
CA GLN A 137 -12.55 -3.80 -5.15
C GLN A 137 -12.28 -5.07 -5.95
N ASN A 138 -11.01 -5.37 -6.22
CA ASN A 138 -10.59 -6.64 -6.81
C ASN A 138 -10.21 -7.64 -5.72
N GLN A 139 -10.37 -8.92 -6.01
CA GLN A 139 -9.82 -10.03 -5.24
C GLN A 139 -8.63 -10.57 -6.01
N VAL A 140 -7.45 -10.59 -5.41
CA VAL A 140 -6.19 -10.99 -6.07
C VAL A 140 -5.53 -12.07 -5.22
N SER A 141 -5.27 -13.23 -5.82
CA SER A 141 -4.57 -14.34 -5.18
C SER A 141 -3.39 -14.76 -6.05
N VAL A 142 -2.17 -14.59 -5.54
CA VAL A 142 -0.94 -14.88 -6.28
C VAL A 142 -0.05 -15.83 -5.48
N ASN A 143 0.56 -16.79 -6.15
CA ASN A 143 1.55 -17.68 -5.56
C ASN A 143 2.85 -17.61 -6.36
N GLY A 144 3.99 -17.67 -5.68
CA GLY A 144 5.32 -17.66 -6.31
C GLY A 144 6.28 -16.75 -5.58
N ASN A 145 7.57 -17.01 -5.75
CA ASN A 145 8.63 -16.18 -5.19
C ASN A 145 8.74 -14.87 -5.96
N GLU A 146 9.16 -13.79 -5.29
CA GLU A 146 9.43 -12.46 -5.88
C GLU A 146 8.24 -11.83 -6.67
N THR A 147 7.01 -12.32 -6.44
CA THR A 147 5.80 -11.84 -7.11
C THR A 147 5.00 -10.88 -6.24
N ALA A 148 4.15 -10.10 -6.89
CA ALA A 148 3.26 -9.16 -6.25
C ALA A 148 1.78 -9.41 -6.61
N GLY A 149 0.88 -9.17 -5.66
CA GLY A 149 -0.55 -9.11 -5.95
C GLY A 149 -0.85 -7.92 -6.86
N ILE A 150 -0.45 -6.73 -6.41
CA ILE A 150 -0.52 -5.49 -7.18
C ILE A 150 0.89 -4.88 -7.24
N ARG A 151 1.42 -4.67 -8.45
CA ARG A 151 2.72 -4.02 -8.68
C ARG A 151 2.54 -2.72 -9.45
N LEU A 152 2.94 -1.62 -8.83
CA LEU A 152 3.10 -0.33 -9.47
C LEU A 152 4.60 -0.09 -9.69
N GLN A 153 5.02 -0.09 -10.94
CA GLN A 153 6.40 0.12 -11.34
C GLN A 153 6.49 1.40 -12.16
N ASN A 154 7.25 2.38 -11.67
CA ASN A 154 7.46 3.67 -12.36
C ASN A 154 6.14 4.38 -12.70
N VAL A 155 5.14 4.30 -11.82
CA VAL A 155 3.87 4.99 -12.00
C VAL A 155 4.04 6.47 -11.67
N THR A 156 3.51 7.36 -12.52
CA THR A 156 3.55 8.82 -12.30
C THR A 156 2.15 9.41 -12.12
N GLY A 157 2.06 10.70 -11.78
CA GLY A 157 0.77 11.36 -11.53
C GLY A 157 0.09 10.80 -10.27
N THR A 158 -1.10 10.22 -10.39
CA THR A 158 -1.84 9.65 -9.25
C THR A 158 -2.00 8.14 -9.34
N ALA A 159 -1.84 7.45 -8.22
CA ALA A 159 -2.15 6.02 -8.08
C ALA A 159 -3.10 5.80 -6.90
N THR A 160 -4.25 5.20 -7.17
CA THR A 160 -5.31 4.96 -6.19
C THR A 160 -5.64 3.47 -6.11
N ILE A 161 -5.43 2.85 -4.94
CA ILE A 161 -5.71 1.43 -4.69
C ILE A 161 -6.67 1.33 -3.50
N ILE A 162 -7.93 0.97 -3.75
CA ILE A 162 -9.00 1.06 -2.74
C ILE A 162 -9.80 -0.24 -2.62
N GLY A 163 -9.96 -0.74 -1.40
CA GLY A 163 -10.91 -1.81 -1.10
C GLY A 163 -10.57 -3.14 -1.77
N ASN A 164 -9.32 -3.37 -2.18
CA ASN A 164 -8.90 -4.64 -2.77
C ASN A 164 -8.61 -5.66 -1.67
N THR A 165 -8.90 -6.93 -1.95
CA THR A 165 -8.45 -8.06 -1.14
C THR A 165 -7.28 -8.74 -1.88
N VAL A 166 -6.11 -8.78 -1.25
CA VAL A 166 -4.89 -9.31 -1.86
C VAL A 166 -4.30 -10.40 -0.97
N ALA A 167 -4.08 -11.57 -1.53
CA ALA A 167 -3.40 -12.68 -0.88
C ALA A 167 -2.18 -13.09 -1.72
N THR A 168 -0.99 -13.10 -1.11
CA THR A 168 0.22 -13.59 -1.76
C THR A 168 0.96 -14.62 -0.91
N THR A 169 1.54 -15.63 -1.57
CA THR A 169 2.39 -16.64 -0.91
C THR A 169 3.64 -16.89 -1.73
N GLY A 170 4.81 -16.88 -1.09
CA GLY A 170 6.10 -17.15 -1.72
C GLY A 170 7.27 -16.66 -0.86
N ASP A 171 8.38 -17.38 -0.93
CA ASP A 171 9.59 -17.06 -0.17
C ASP A 171 10.56 -16.21 -0.99
N SER A 172 11.46 -15.55 -0.28
CA SER A 172 12.67 -14.95 -0.86
C SER A 172 13.62 -16.03 -1.41
N PHE A 173 14.25 -15.78 -2.55
CA PHE A 173 15.34 -16.59 -3.06
C PHE A 173 16.68 -15.94 -2.68
N LEU A 174 17.72 -16.75 -2.41
CA LEU A 174 19.03 -16.33 -1.87
C LEU A 174 19.74 -15.16 -2.60
N THR A 175 19.29 -14.78 -3.79
CA THR A 175 19.90 -13.77 -4.66
C THR A 175 19.34 -12.36 -4.49
N LEU A 176 18.10 -12.19 -4.01
CA LEU A 176 17.49 -10.88 -3.74
C LEU A 176 16.54 -11.02 -2.53
N PRO A 177 16.67 -10.20 -1.47
CA PRO A 177 15.86 -10.33 -0.25
C PRO A 177 14.44 -9.77 -0.43
N ILE A 178 13.71 -10.28 -1.42
CA ILE A 178 12.33 -9.89 -1.71
C ILE A 178 11.42 -11.12 -1.78
N GLY A 179 10.78 -11.47 -0.66
CA GLY A 179 9.73 -12.49 -0.62
C GLY A 179 8.42 -12.01 -1.25
N ALA A 180 7.31 -12.72 -1.04
CA ALA A 180 6.01 -12.34 -1.60
C ALA A 180 5.55 -10.92 -1.20
N GLN A 181 5.06 -10.15 -2.16
CA GLN A 181 4.58 -8.78 -1.93
C GLN A 181 3.06 -8.68 -2.12
N GLY A 182 2.34 -8.08 -1.19
CA GLY A 182 0.90 -7.84 -1.35
C GLY A 182 0.66 -6.73 -2.35
N ILE A 183 0.98 -5.51 -1.92
CA ILE A 183 0.99 -4.30 -2.77
C ILE A 183 2.43 -3.78 -2.80
N LEU A 184 3.04 -3.78 -3.98
CA LEU A 184 4.35 -3.21 -4.23
C LEU A 184 4.22 -1.92 -5.03
N VAL A 185 4.77 -0.84 -4.49
CA VAL A 185 5.00 0.41 -5.21
C VAL A 185 6.49 0.62 -5.32
N GLU A 186 7.03 0.41 -6.51
CA GLU A 186 8.43 0.60 -6.82
C GLU A 186 8.59 1.66 -7.92
N SER A 187 9.63 2.47 -7.80
CA SER A 187 9.95 3.49 -8.81
C SER A 187 11.45 3.54 -9.00
N ASN A 188 11.88 3.81 -10.23
CA ASN A 188 13.27 3.92 -10.63
C ASN A 188 13.36 5.10 -11.61
N ASN A 189 13.97 6.20 -11.16
CA ASN A 189 13.96 7.49 -11.86
C ASN A 189 12.55 7.98 -12.25
N ALA A 190 11.58 7.84 -11.35
CA ALA A 190 10.20 8.26 -11.59
C ALA A 190 9.64 9.13 -10.44
N ALA A 191 8.66 9.98 -10.77
CA ALA A 191 8.00 10.87 -9.83
C ALA A 191 6.50 10.56 -9.75
N LEU A 192 6.04 10.10 -8.59
CA LEU A 192 4.63 9.88 -8.28
C LEU A 192 4.11 11.02 -7.43
N ASN A 193 3.13 11.78 -7.93
CA ASN A 193 2.61 12.92 -7.18
C ASN A 193 1.81 12.43 -5.97
N GLN A 194 0.93 11.46 -6.16
CA GLN A 194 0.05 10.98 -5.11
C GLN A 194 -0.15 9.47 -5.17
N LEU A 195 0.16 8.80 -4.06
CA LEU A 195 -0.19 7.42 -3.79
C LEU A 195 -1.26 7.38 -2.70
N THR A 196 -2.37 6.69 -2.96
CA THR A 196 -3.43 6.46 -1.98
C THR A 196 -3.78 4.98 -1.93
N LEU A 197 -3.51 4.36 -0.77
CA LEU A 197 -3.85 2.98 -0.44
C LEU A 197 -4.89 2.98 0.68
N THR A 198 -6.15 2.70 0.38
CA THR A 198 -7.24 2.85 1.36
C THR A 198 -8.11 1.61 1.49
N GLY A 199 -8.33 1.15 2.72
CA GLY A 199 -9.31 0.10 3.02
C GLY A 199 -8.99 -1.24 2.35
N ASN A 200 -7.73 -1.52 1.99
CA ASN A 200 -7.35 -2.80 1.41
C ASN A 200 -7.15 -3.84 2.51
N THR A 201 -7.47 -5.09 2.18
CA THR A 201 -7.16 -6.26 3.01
C THR A 201 -6.03 -7.02 2.34
N VAL A 202 -4.87 -7.11 3.00
CA VAL A 202 -3.66 -7.70 2.43
C VAL A 202 -3.17 -8.82 3.34
N THR A 203 -2.96 -10.01 2.79
CA THR A 203 -2.34 -11.15 3.49
C THR A 203 -1.15 -11.64 2.70
N THR A 204 0.03 -11.69 3.30
CA THR A 204 1.23 -12.23 2.66
C THR A 204 1.88 -13.31 3.51
N ARG A 205 2.48 -14.30 2.85
CA ARG A 205 3.14 -15.44 3.48
C ARG A 205 4.48 -15.73 2.81
N GLY A 206 5.53 -15.85 3.61
CA GLY A 206 6.87 -16.24 3.19
C GLY A 206 7.95 -15.41 3.88
N THR A 207 9.20 -15.87 3.78
CA THR A 207 10.38 -15.16 4.30
C THR A 207 10.62 -13.89 3.48
N ASP A 208 10.95 -12.78 4.15
CA ASP A 208 11.06 -11.42 3.57
C ASP A 208 9.79 -10.98 2.82
N ALA A 209 8.61 -11.46 3.24
CA ALA A 209 7.35 -11.03 2.64
C ALA A 209 6.94 -9.63 3.10
N TYR A 210 6.31 -8.86 2.22
CA TYR A 210 5.85 -7.51 2.54
C TYR A 210 4.35 -7.39 2.28
N GLY A 211 3.59 -6.94 3.27
CA GLY A 211 2.17 -6.65 3.08
C GLY A 211 2.01 -5.50 2.09
N ILE A 212 2.46 -4.32 2.51
CA ILE A 212 2.52 -3.13 1.67
C ILE A 212 3.97 -2.63 1.67
N LEU A 213 4.58 -2.55 0.49
CA LEU A 213 5.93 -2.02 0.29
C LEU A 213 5.89 -0.78 -0.60
N ILE A 214 6.33 0.35 -0.06
CA ILE A 214 6.51 1.61 -0.79
C ILE A 214 8.01 1.89 -0.87
N TYR A 215 8.56 1.70 -2.06
CA TYR A 215 10.00 1.64 -2.32
C TYR A 215 10.38 2.47 -3.56
N PRO A 216 10.29 3.81 -3.49
CA PRO A 216 10.89 4.64 -4.52
C PRO A 216 12.42 4.49 -4.44
N ASN A 217 13.02 4.17 -5.57
CA ASN A 217 14.44 3.85 -5.69
C ASN A 217 15.09 4.69 -6.80
N ASN A 218 16.41 4.87 -6.74
CA ASN A 218 17.23 5.55 -7.75
C ASN A 218 16.64 6.89 -8.21
N ASN A 219 16.87 7.95 -7.45
CA ASN A 219 16.40 9.31 -7.75
C ASN A 219 14.88 9.41 -8.00
N SER A 220 14.09 8.56 -7.34
CA SER A 220 12.64 8.62 -7.44
C SER A 220 12.05 9.53 -6.37
N SER A 221 10.84 10.02 -6.61
CA SER A 221 10.12 10.83 -5.62
C SER A 221 8.66 10.44 -5.51
N ILE A 222 8.14 10.53 -4.28
CA ILE A 222 6.71 10.49 -4.01
C ILE A 222 6.33 11.76 -3.25
N THR A 223 5.46 12.61 -3.79
CA THR A 223 5.07 13.83 -3.05
C THR A 223 4.18 13.46 -1.86
N THR A 224 3.16 12.64 -2.05
CA THR A 224 2.29 12.17 -0.96
C THR A 224 2.06 10.67 -1.04
N ALA A 225 2.38 9.96 0.04
CA ALA A 225 2.03 8.56 0.25
C ALA A 225 1.06 8.43 1.43
N ALA A 226 -0.18 8.02 1.14
CA ALA A 226 -1.22 7.82 2.14
C ALA A 226 -1.63 6.34 2.21
N VAL A 227 -1.42 5.71 3.37
CA VAL A 227 -1.78 4.33 3.69
C VAL A 227 -2.82 4.37 4.81
N LEU A 228 -4.10 4.27 4.45
CA LEU A 228 -5.23 4.61 5.31
C LEU A 228 -6.19 3.44 5.52
N GLY A 229 -6.47 3.07 6.77
CA GLY A 229 -7.55 2.12 7.07
C GLY A 229 -7.35 0.71 6.51
N ASN A 230 -6.12 0.29 6.19
CA ASN A 230 -5.85 -1.03 5.62
C ASN A 230 -5.76 -2.09 6.72
N THR A 231 -6.17 -3.32 6.40
CA THR A 231 -5.93 -4.50 7.22
C THR A 231 -4.81 -5.33 6.59
N VAL A 232 -3.69 -5.48 7.29
CA VAL A 232 -2.48 -6.13 6.75
C VAL A 232 -2.06 -7.26 7.67
N THR A 233 -1.90 -8.46 7.13
CA THR A 233 -1.35 -9.63 7.82
C THR A 233 -0.15 -10.18 7.07
N THR A 234 0.98 -10.36 7.75
CA THR A 234 2.19 -10.93 7.17
C THR A 234 2.71 -12.06 8.04
N ILE A 235 3.17 -13.14 7.40
CA ILE A 235 3.62 -14.35 8.10
C ILE A 235 4.92 -14.85 7.46
N GLY A 236 5.98 -14.94 8.24
CA GLY A 236 7.31 -15.38 7.85
C GLY A 236 8.40 -14.59 8.57
N ASN A 237 9.61 -15.11 8.59
CA ASN A 237 10.75 -14.36 9.12
C ASN A 237 11.05 -13.17 8.23
N PHE A 238 11.42 -12.02 8.81
CA PHE A 238 11.60 -10.75 8.11
C PHE A 238 10.34 -10.28 7.35
N ALA A 239 9.16 -10.81 7.69
CA ALA A 239 7.93 -10.47 6.97
C ALA A 239 7.26 -9.21 7.52
N HIS A 240 7.52 -8.06 6.90
CA HIS A 240 7.06 -6.76 7.38
C HIS A 240 5.64 -6.41 6.92
N GLY A 241 4.84 -5.84 7.83
CA GLY A 241 3.46 -5.46 7.56
C GLY A 241 3.35 -4.33 6.53
N ILE A 242 3.66 -3.11 6.97
CA ILE A 242 3.75 -1.93 6.10
C ILE A 242 5.18 -1.41 6.16
N PHE A 243 5.84 -1.30 5.00
CA PHE A 243 7.19 -0.81 4.89
C PHE A 243 7.29 0.36 3.91
N ILE A 244 7.80 1.49 4.40
CA ILE A 244 8.14 2.66 3.59
C ILE A 244 9.65 2.84 3.61
N ALA A 245 10.29 2.68 2.46
CA ALA A 245 11.74 2.73 2.32
C ALA A 245 12.17 3.42 1.03
N PRO A 246 12.19 4.77 0.97
CA PRO A 246 12.88 5.43 -0.12
C PRO A 246 14.37 5.07 -0.07
N ASN A 247 14.93 4.73 -1.24
CA ASN A 247 16.30 4.27 -1.37
C ASN A 247 17.06 4.94 -2.52
N ASN A 248 18.39 5.00 -2.44
CA ASN A 248 19.30 5.55 -3.44
C ASN A 248 18.91 6.94 -3.95
N ASN A 249 19.12 7.96 -3.10
CA ASN A 249 18.80 9.36 -3.38
C ASN A 249 17.31 9.61 -3.69
N SER A 250 16.41 8.77 -3.16
CA SER A 250 14.97 8.94 -3.37
C SER A 250 14.32 9.74 -2.24
N SER A 251 13.11 10.23 -2.48
CA SER A 251 12.42 11.08 -1.51
C SER A 251 10.94 10.75 -1.38
N ILE A 252 10.40 10.92 -0.18
CA ILE A 252 8.97 11.00 0.07
C ILE A 252 8.71 12.30 0.85
N ALA A 253 7.98 13.25 0.28
CA ALA A 253 7.74 14.51 1.00
C ALA A 253 6.80 14.28 2.19
N THR A 254 5.69 13.57 2.00
CA THR A 254 4.76 13.24 3.08
C THR A 254 4.36 11.77 3.05
N ALA A 255 4.63 11.07 4.15
CA ALA A 255 4.17 9.71 4.40
C ALA A 255 3.14 9.71 5.55
N THR A 256 1.91 9.28 5.27
CA THR A 256 0.84 9.14 6.27
C THR A 256 0.40 7.69 6.37
N LEU A 257 0.56 7.08 7.54
CA LEU A 257 0.07 5.75 7.88
C LEU A 257 -0.96 5.90 8.99
N SER A 258 -2.25 5.85 8.63
CA SER A 258 -3.33 6.14 9.57
C SER A 258 -4.43 5.09 9.63
N GLY A 259 -4.87 4.72 10.83
CA GLY A 259 -6.02 3.85 11.02
C GLY A 259 -5.82 2.41 10.52
N ASN A 260 -4.59 1.95 10.30
CA ASN A 260 -4.33 0.61 9.80
C ASN A 260 -4.37 -0.42 10.93
N THR A 261 -4.83 -1.62 10.62
CA THR A 261 -4.71 -2.81 11.47
C THR A 261 -3.63 -3.71 10.90
N VAL A 262 -2.53 -3.89 11.62
CA VAL A 262 -1.35 -4.63 11.16
C VAL A 262 -1.04 -5.80 12.08
N ASN A 263 -0.85 -6.97 11.50
CA ASN A 263 -0.53 -8.19 12.21
C ASN A 263 0.66 -8.91 11.54
N SER A 264 1.86 -8.79 12.11
CA SER A 264 3.08 -9.42 11.57
C SER A 264 3.54 -10.59 12.45
N ILE A 265 3.84 -11.74 11.84
CA ILE A 265 4.19 -12.97 12.53
C ILE A 265 5.50 -13.52 11.97
N GLY A 266 6.56 -13.57 12.79
CA GLY A 266 7.86 -14.15 12.47
C GLY A 266 9.00 -13.40 13.15
N ASP A 267 10.20 -13.98 13.14
CA ASP A 267 11.38 -13.30 13.68
C ASP A 267 11.74 -12.10 12.80
N PHE A 268 12.13 -10.98 13.42
CA PHE A 268 12.40 -9.69 12.74
C PHE A 268 11.21 -9.15 11.91
N ALA A 269 9.99 -9.66 12.11
CA ALA A 269 8.79 -9.26 11.37
C ALA A 269 8.15 -8.00 11.97
N ASP A 270 8.69 -6.83 11.62
CA ASP A 270 8.12 -5.57 12.12
C ASP A 270 6.69 -5.32 11.59
N GLY A 271 5.87 -4.64 12.40
CA GLY A 271 4.51 -4.26 12.04
C GLY A 271 4.52 -3.14 11.01
N ILE A 272 4.90 -1.95 11.48
CA ILE A 272 5.08 -0.77 10.64
C ILE A 272 6.55 -0.40 10.64
N ARG A 273 7.15 -0.26 9.46
CA ARG A 273 8.56 0.06 9.28
C ARG A 273 8.72 1.30 8.38
N VAL A 274 9.53 2.28 8.80
CA VAL A 274 9.79 3.52 8.06
C VAL A 274 11.29 3.82 8.08
N ILE A 275 11.97 3.68 6.93
CA ILE A 275 13.43 3.78 6.85
C ILE A 275 13.85 4.46 5.54
N PRO A 276 14.18 5.76 5.53
CA PRO A 276 14.93 6.33 4.42
C PRO A 276 16.38 5.79 4.41
N ASP A 277 16.84 5.28 3.27
CA ASP A 277 18.16 4.64 3.12
C ASP A 277 18.98 5.19 1.95
N ASN A 278 20.30 5.02 1.99
CA ASN A 278 21.27 5.44 0.95
C ASN A 278 21.01 6.87 0.42
N ASN A 279 21.20 7.86 1.30
CA ASN A 279 21.00 9.29 1.00
C ASN A 279 19.57 9.67 0.62
N SER A 280 18.59 8.90 1.08
CA SER A 280 17.17 9.18 0.82
C SER A 280 16.53 9.99 1.94
N SER A 281 15.33 10.49 1.68
CA SER A 281 14.62 11.35 2.62
C SER A 281 13.15 11.01 2.75
N ILE A 282 12.61 11.20 3.95
CA ILE A 282 11.18 11.35 4.20
C ILE A 282 11.01 12.69 4.92
N THR A 283 10.41 13.71 4.31
CA THR A 283 10.34 15.04 4.97
C THR A 283 9.42 15.01 6.19
N THR A 284 8.25 14.39 6.06
CA THR A 284 7.31 14.20 7.17
C THR A 284 6.75 12.80 7.17
N ALA A 285 6.85 12.12 8.31
CA ALA A 285 6.18 10.85 8.56
C ALA A 285 5.14 11.00 9.67
N THR A 286 3.88 10.66 9.39
CA THR A 286 2.80 10.60 10.39
C THR A 286 2.30 9.17 10.51
N ILE A 287 2.45 8.57 11.68
CA ILE A 287 1.97 7.23 12.02
C ILE A 287 0.92 7.40 13.13
N SER A 288 -0.36 7.29 12.78
CA SER A 288 -1.45 7.64 13.69
C SER A 288 -2.60 6.64 13.75
N GLY A 289 -3.17 6.41 14.94
CA GLY A 289 -4.41 5.63 15.07
C GLY A 289 -4.30 4.17 14.58
N ASN A 290 -3.10 3.60 14.47
CA ASN A 290 -2.93 2.24 13.98
C ASN A 290 -3.06 1.24 15.13
N THR A 291 -3.57 0.04 14.83
CA THR A 291 -3.52 -1.12 15.73
C THR A 291 -2.47 -2.09 15.21
N VAL A 292 -1.42 -2.35 15.99
CA VAL A 292 -0.26 -3.12 15.53
C VAL A 292 0.04 -4.28 16.48
N ARG A 293 -0.03 -5.50 15.96
CA ARG A 293 0.31 -6.73 16.68
C ARG A 293 1.50 -7.39 15.99
N THR A 294 2.57 -7.65 16.72
CA THR A 294 3.70 -8.42 16.22
C THR A 294 4.08 -9.56 17.14
N THR A 295 4.51 -10.67 16.55
CA THR A 295 4.96 -11.87 17.27
C THR A 295 6.24 -12.41 16.63
N GLY A 296 7.23 -12.78 17.44
CA GLY A 296 8.52 -13.32 16.99
C GLY A 296 9.68 -12.60 17.67
N ALA A 297 10.87 -13.22 17.69
CA ALA A 297 12.05 -12.61 18.26
C ALA A 297 12.47 -11.38 17.44
N ASN A 298 12.94 -10.33 18.10
CA ASN A 298 13.42 -9.09 17.45
C ASN A 298 12.37 -8.34 16.58
N ALA A 299 11.10 -8.73 16.61
CA ALA A 299 10.04 -8.07 15.85
C ALA A 299 9.49 -6.86 16.61
N ASN A 300 9.54 -5.66 16.02
CA ASN A 300 9.03 -4.44 16.65
C ASN A 300 7.59 -4.16 16.19
N GLY A 301 6.78 -3.54 17.04
CA GLY A 301 5.46 -3.04 16.62
C GLY A 301 5.64 -1.97 15.54
N ILE A 302 6.23 -0.85 15.93
CA ILE A 302 6.55 0.27 15.04
C ILE A 302 8.06 0.50 15.08
N TYR A 303 8.69 0.45 13.92
CA TYR A 303 10.12 0.68 13.75
C TYR A 303 10.38 1.84 12.80
N THR A 304 11.10 2.86 13.27
CA THR A 304 11.61 3.94 12.43
C THR A 304 13.11 4.03 12.60
N GLU A 305 13.84 4.08 11.49
CA GLU A 305 15.30 4.15 11.49
C GLU A 305 15.76 5.22 10.52
N LEU A 306 16.58 6.14 11.00
CA LEU A 306 17.29 7.10 10.17
C LEU A 306 18.73 6.62 10.00
N ARG A 307 19.13 6.28 8.77
CA ARG A 307 20.49 5.82 8.43
C ARG A 307 21.42 6.98 8.08
N VAL A 308 22.73 6.71 8.11
CA VAL A 308 23.77 7.67 7.73
C VAL A 308 23.51 8.18 6.30
N GLY A 309 23.57 9.50 6.12
CA GLY A 309 23.29 10.16 4.85
C GLY A 309 21.81 10.43 4.56
N SER A 310 20.88 9.75 5.24
CA SER A 310 19.44 9.94 5.06
C SER A 310 18.87 11.08 5.92
N SER A 311 17.63 11.52 5.65
CA SER A 311 16.91 12.50 6.48
C SER A 311 15.45 12.10 6.80
N LEU A 312 15.06 12.35 8.04
CA LEU A 312 13.67 12.33 8.53
C LEU A 312 13.53 13.46 9.57
N PRO A 313 13.27 14.71 9.14
CA PRO A 313 13.29 15.84 10.06
C PRO A 313 12.04 15.91 10.97
N SER A 314 10.91 15.35 10.53
CA SER A 314 9.64 15.42 11.29
C SER A 314 8.93 14.07 11.32
N LEU A 315 8.78 13.52 12.53
CA LEU A 315 8.05 12.28 12.83
C LEU A 315 6.94 12.56 13.83
N THR A 316 5.70 12.21 13.48
CA THR A 316 4.57 12.22 14.39
C THR A 316 4.07 10.80 14.62
N LEU A 317 4.11 10.34 15.86
CA LEU A 317 3.63 9.03 16.29
C LEU A 317 2.52 9.21 17.33
N THR A 318 1.25 9.05 16.92
CA THR A 318 0.12 9.39 17.79
C THR A 318 -1.01 8.37 17.84
N ASN A 319 -1.58 8.17 19.02
CA ASN A 319 -2.80 7.37 19.20
C ASN A 319 -2.72 5.94 18.63
N ASN A 320 -1.52 5.33 18.58
CA ASN A 320 -1.38 3.95 18.13
C ASN A 320 -1.60 2.96 19.27
N GLN A 321 -2.30 1.87 19.00
CA GLN A 321 -2.48 0.75 19.90
C GLN A 321 -1.54 -0.39 19.50
N ILE A 322 -0.67 -0.80 20.42
CA ILE A 322 0.35 -1.82 20.18
C ILE A 322 0.19 -2.90 21.24
N PRO A 323 -0.88 -3.71 21.16
CA PRO A 323 -1.26 -4.66 22.22
C PRO A 323 -0.31 -5.84 22.38
N GLN A 324 0.57 -6.07 21.40
CA GLN A 324 1.61 -7.09 21.48
C GLN A 324 2.76 -6.70 20.54
N SER A 325 3.97 -6.77 21.05
CA SER A 325 5.19 -6.75 20.24
C SER A 325 6.09 -7.91 20.61
N GLY A 326 6.86 -8.37 19.61
CA GLY A 326 7.91 -9.36 19.82
C GLY A 326 9.01 -8.83 20.74
N PHE A 327 9.68 -7.76 20.30
CA PHE A 327 10.80 -7.12 20.98
C PHE A 327 10.46 -5.74 21.54
N ASN A 328 10.32 -4.68 20.73
CA ASN A 328 9.85 -3.38 21.22
C ASN A 328 8.47 -3.03 20.68
N ASN A 329 7.65 -2.32 21.46
CA ASN A 329 6.42 -1.74 20.93
C ASN A 329 6.76 -0.66 19.90
N VAL A 330 7.68 0.22 20.26
CA VAL A 330 8.17 1.29 19.41
C VAL A 330 9.69 1.35 19.50
N LEU A 331 10.35 1.37 18.35
CA LEU A 331 11.77 1.68 18.23
C LEU A 331 11.94 2.83 17.23
N ILE A 332 12.57 3.90 17.67
CA ILE A 332 12.95 5.04 16.84
C ILE A 332 14.46 5.23 16.98
N ALA A 333 15.20 4.94 15.91
CA ALA A 333 16.64 5.06 15.89
C ALA A 333 17.08 6.21 14.97
N ASN A 334 17.93 7.08 15.49
CA ASN A 334 18.62 8.11 14.73
C ASN A 334 20.11 7.79 14.64
N PHE A 335 20.47 7.00 13.63
CA PHE A 335 21.86 6.76 13.22
C PHE A 335 22.31 7.73 12.12
N GLY A 336 21.44 8.64 11.70
CA GLY A 336 21.72 9.66 10.71
C GLY A 336 22.56 10.81 11.27
N GLY A 337 23.21 11.55 10.39
CA GLY A 337 23.89 12.80 10.75
C GLY A 337 22.93 13.99 10.92
N GLN A 338 21.63 13.79 10.68
CA GLN A 338 20.61 14.84 10.71
C GLN A 338 19.80 14.76 12.00
N THR A 339 19.33 15.92 12.47
CA THR A 339 18.42 15.99 13.63
C THR A 339 17.05 15.44 13.26
N LEU A 340 16.54 14.51 14.07
CA LEU A 340 15.16 14.02 14.01
C LEU A 340 14.33 14.78 15.05
N CYS A 341 13.22 15.39 14.61
CA CYS A 341 12.22 15.92 15.51
C CYS A 341 11.02 14.97 15.62
N ALA A 342 10.66 14.56 16.84
CA ALA A 342 9.59 13.61 17.10
C ALA A 342 8.49 14.18 18.02
N SER A 343 7.24 13.97 17.61
CA SER A 343 6.05 14.12 18.46
C SER A 343 5.48 12.75 18.79
N ILE A 344 5.49 12.35 20.06
CA ILE A 344 5.09 10.99 20.48
C ILE A 344 4.03 11.10 21.59
N ARG A 345 2.75 10.87 21.26
CA ARG A 345 1.65 11.11 22.19
C ARG A 345 0.46 10.17 21.99
N GLY A 346 -0.16 9.73 23.08
CA GLY A 346 -1.39 8.95 23.08
C GLY A 346 -1.21 7.51 22.65
N ASN A 347 0.04 7.03 22.54
CA ASN A 347 0.29 5.64 22.16
C ASN A 347 0.08 4.73 23.37
N PHE A 348 -0.50 3.56 23.13
CA PHE A 348 -0.76 2.53 24.12
C PHE A 348 0.04 1.27 23.75
N ALA A 349 0.96 0.88 24.62
CA ALA A 349 1.67 -0.39 24.55
C ALA A 349 1.04 -1.36 25.55
N GLN A 350 0.91 -2.64 25.17
CA GLN A 350 0.61 -3.71 26.12
C GLN A 350 1.42 -4.93 25.69
N ASN A 351 1.81 -5.77 26.66
CA ASN A 351 2.41 -7.05 26.33
C ASN A 351 1.85 -8.17 27.23
N PRO A 352 0.96 -9.03 26.71
CA PRO A 352 0.45 -10.17 27.48
C PRO A 352 1.42 -11.37 27.53
N ALA A 353 2.55 -11.37 26.80
CA ALA A 353 3.39 -12.55 26.56
C ALA A 353 4.89 -12.39 26.91
N GLY A 354 5.27 -11.35 27.66
CA GLY A 354 6.65 -11.22 28.19
C GLY A 354 7.72 -10.70 27.21
N GLY A 355 7.33 -10.21 26.02
CA GLY A 355 8.23 -9.42 25.16
C GLY A 355 8.47 -8.01 25.72
N GLY A 356 9.34 -7.21 25.08
CA GLY A 356 9.63 -5.86 25.58
C GLY A 356 8.43 -4.93 25.48
N VAL A 357 8.23 -4.16 26.56
CA VAL A 357 7.16 -3.18 26.77
C VAL A 357 7.65 -1.75 26.49
N ASN A 358 8.69 -1.60 25.67
CA ASN A 358 9.47 -0.37 25.65
C ASN A 358 9.17 0.51 24.43
N PHE A 359 9.25 1.81 24.69
CA PHE A 359 9.44 2.85 23.69
C PHE A 359 10.92 3.21 23.68
N ASP A 360 11.66 2.71 22.69
CA ASP A 360 13.09 2.94 22.58
C ASP A 360 13.39 4.09 21.62
N LEU A 361 14.12 5.07 22.13
CA LEU A 361 14.72 6.15 21.37
C LEU A 361 16.23 5.92 21.37
N LEU A 362 16.88 5.83 20.20
CA LEU A 362 18.32 5.57 20.08
C LEU A 362 19.02 6.71 19.32
N SER A 363 19.82 7.51 20.02
CA SER A 363 20.60 8.66 19.52
C SER A 363 22.01 8.21 19.16
N GLY A 364 22.15 7.57 18.00
CA GLY A 364 23.44 7.06 17.56
C GLY A 364 24.46 8.15 17.27
N VAL A 365 24.12 9.10 16.38
CA VAL A 365 25.07 10.10 15.85
C VAL A 365 24.59 11.53 16.05
N ALA A 366 23.30 11.80 15.83
CA ALA A 366 22.72 13.13 15.93
C ALA A 366 21.69 13.24 17.06
N ALA A 367 21.47 14.47 17.53
CA ALA A 367 20.51 14.76 18.58
C ALA A 367 19.06 14.48 18.15
N PHE A 368 18.24 14.10 19.12
CA PHE A 368 16.80 14.07 19.05
C PHE A 368 16.23 15.39 19.55
N ARG A 369 15.26 15.93 18.82
CA ARG A 369 14.37 16.96 19.32
C ARG A 369 13.04 16.30 19.61
N VAL A 370 12.57 16.35 20.84
CA VAL A 370 11.32 15.67 21.22
C VAL A 370 10.34 16.69 21.77
N ILE A 371 9.13 16.70 21.21
CA ILE A 371 8.05 17.51 21.75
C ILE A 371 7.58 16.90 23.06
N ASP A 372 7.53 17.73 24.10
CA ASP A 372 7.02 17.38 25.43
C ASP A 372 7.78 16.20 26.07
N LEU A 373 9.12 16.22 25.93
CA LEU A 373 10.05 15.21 26.45
C LEU A 373 9.80 14.86 27.94
N PRO A 374 9.58 15.84 28.86
CA PRO A 374 9.34 15.52 30.27
C PRO A 374 8.08 14.69 30.53
N ASN A 375 7.10 14.76 29.63
CA ASN A 375 5.80 14.12 29.77
C ASN A 375 5.63 12.90 28.85
N LEU A 376 6.68 12.38 28.20
CA LEU A 376 6.52 11.22 27.31
C LEU A 376 5.89 10.00 27.99
N ASN A 377 6.31 9.69 29.22
CA ASN A 377 5.75 8.58 30.00
C ASN A 377 4.31 8.82 30.46
N THR A 378 3.86 10.07 30.61
CA THR A 378 2.48 10.39 31.01
C THR A 378 1.56 10.51 29.79
N ASN A 379 2.12 10.95 28.66
CA ASN A 379 1.44 11.08 27.39
C ASN A 379 1.24 9.76 26.65
N ASN A 380 1.95 8.70 27.02
CA ASN A 380 1.84 7.37 26.43
C ASN A 380 1.66 6.35 27.55
N ASN A 381 0.94 5.27 27.30
CA ASN A 381 0.52 4.34 28.35
C ASN A 381 1.01 2.91 28.07
N GLY A 382 1.23 2.15 29.14
CA GLY A 382 1.54 0.72 29.13
C GLY A 382 2.94 0.34 28.62
N GLY A 383 3.84 1.31 28.52
CA GLY A 383 5.26 1.05 28.24
C GLY A 383 6.20 2.05 28.90
N THR A 384 7.49 1.72 28.93
CA THR A 384 8.55 2.55 29.52
C THR A 384 9.41 3.17 28.41
N PHE A 385 9.67 4.47 28.47
CA PHE A 385 10.64 5.10 27.58
C PHE A 385 12.07 4.76 27.99
N ARG A 386 12.89 4.40 27.00
CA ARG A 386 14.33 4.29 27.13
C ARG A 386 15.02 5.15 26.09
N TYR A 387 16.15 5.70 26.47
CA TYR A 387 16.99 6.60 25.70
C TYR A 387 18.36 5.95 25.62
N ASP A 388 18.78 5.44 24.47
CA ASP A 388 20.01 4.64 24.34
C ASP A 388 20.10 3.50 25.37
N PHE A 389 18.97 2.81 25.55
CA PHE A 389 18.77 1.73 26.52
C PHE A 389 18.90 2.13 28.00
N VAL A 390 18.98 3.43 28.33
CA VAL A 390 18.91 3.94 29.71
C VAL A 390 17.56 4.61 30.00
N ALA A 391 17.17 4.69 31.26
CA ALA A 391 15.83 5.18 31.66
C ALA A 391 15.66 6.71 31.59
N LEU A 392 16.76 7.47 31.67
CA LEU A 392 16.74 8.92 31.68
C LEU A 392 17.32 9.49 30.38
N PRO A 393 16.76 10.59 29.85
CA PRO A 393 17.31 11.24 28.66
C PRO A 393 18.76 11.69 28.90
N THR A 394 19.62 11.47 27.93
CA THR A 394 20.98 12.04 27.88
C THR A 394 20.98 13.42 27.22
N ALA A 395 22.15 14.07 27.13
CA ALA A 395 22.30 15.38 26.47
C ALA A 395 21.88 15.38 24.98
N ASN A 396 21.77 14.20 24.37
CA ASN A 396 21.34 14.05 22.98
C ASN A 396 19.82 14.21 22.78
N TYR A 397 19.04 14.32 23.85
CA TYR A 397 17.57 14.45 23.79
C TYR A 397 17.15 15.82 24.29
N VAL A 398 16.68 16.66 23.37
CA VAL A 398 16.33 18.06 23.65
C VAL A 398 14.81 18.24 23.59
N ASN A 399 14.23 18.76 24.67
CA ASN A 399 12.82 19.14 24.68
C ASN A 399 12.57 20.36 23.79
N VAL A 400 11.53 20.33 22.97
CA VAL A 400 11.18 21.43 22.05
C VAL A 400 9.68 21.71 22.04
N PRO A 401 9.23 22.95 21.74
CA PRO A 401 7.81 23.27 21.71
C PRO A 401 7.11 22.77 20.43
N SER A 402 7.85 22.62 19.33
CA SER A 402 7.32 22.16 18.05
C SER A 402 8.42 21.55 17.17
N CYS A 403 7.99 20.73 16.20
CA CYS A 403 8.81 20.27 15.09
C CYS A 403 8.67 21.19 13.88
N PRO A 404 9.68 21.25 12.99
CA PRO A 404 9.63 22.02 11.76
C PRO A 404 8.56 21.52 10.78
#